data_AF-A0A949G667-F1
#
_entry.id   AF-A0A949G667-F1
#
_cell.length_a   1.000
_cell.length_b   1.000
_cell.length_c   1.000
_cell.angle_alpha   90.00
_cell.angle_beta   90.00
_cell.angle_gamma   90.00
#
_symmetry.space_group_name_H-M   'P 1'
#
loop_
_entity.id
_entity.type
_entity.pdbx_description
1 polymer ?
#
loop_
_entity_poly.entity_id
_entity_poly.type
_entity_poly.pdbx_seq_one_letter_code
_entity_poly.pdbx_strand_id
1 'polypeptide(L)' 'MNFENTWYIIERHKRYEIASYAELSEYPSGEYLILHNFASRHEAFNEMRRLIDLEVKDTQKKLDALPNPPQFGA' A
#
# COMPACT_ATOMS: atom_id res chain seq x y z
N MET A 1 10.32 20.64 10.05
CA MET A 1 9.48 19.73 9.24
C MET A 1 8.04 20.19 9.44
N ASN A 2 7.34 20.61 8.38
CA ASN A 2 5.98 21.16 8.51
C ASN A 2 4.96 20.02 8.38
N PHE A 3 4.56 19.45 9.51
CA PHE A 3 3.65 18.31 9.57
C PHE A 3 2.30 18.60 8.92
N GLU A 4 1.81 19.84 9.01
CA GLU A 4 0.50 20.27 8.49
C GLU A 4 0.34 20.08 6.97
N ASN A 5 1.42 20.13 6.19
CA ASN A 5 1.40 19.95 4.74
C ASN A 5 1.98 18.60 4.28
N THR A 6 2.20 17.68 5.22
CA THR A 6 2.78 16.37 4.91
C THR A 6 1.69 15.37 4.57
N TRP A 7 1.93 14.61 3.50
CA TRP A 7 1.09 13.49 3.07
C TRP A 7 1.78 12.19 3.42
N TYR A 8 1.00 11.18 3.78
CA TYR A 8 1.49 9.90 4.25
C TYR A 8 0.91 8.78 3.42
N ILE A 9 1.73 7.78 3.11
CA ILE A 9 1.22 6.45 2.77
C ILE A 9 1.18 5.68 4.08
N ILE A 10 0.00 5.17 4.40
CA ILE A 10 -0.22 4.30 5.56
C ILE A 10 -0.70 2.94 5.12
N GLU A 11 -0.49 1.95 5.97
CA GLU A 11 -1.22 0.68 5.91
C GLU A 11 -2.31 0.68 6.99
N ARG A 12 -3.55 0.47 6.57
CA ARG A 12 -4.72 0.31 7.46
C ARG A 12 -5.61 -0.79 6.90
N HIS A 13 -6.10 -1.67 7.77
CA HIS A 13 -6.94 -2.81 7.36
C HIS A 13 -6.36 -3.65 6.20
N LYS A 14 -5.03 -3.85 6.18
CA LYS A 14 -4.29 -4.56 5.11
C LYS A 14 -4.38 -3.90 3.72
N ARG A 15 -4.57 -2.59 3.68
CA ARG A 15 -4.61 -1.78 2.46
C ARG A 15 -3.75 -0.55 2.60
N TYR A 16 -3.14 -0.14 1.50
CA TYR A 16 -2.46 1.14 1.43
C TYR A 16 -3.46 2.28 1.24
N GLU A 17 -3.31 3.32 2.03
CA GLU A 17 -4.12 4.54 1.96
C GLU A 17 -3.19 5.76 1.96
N ILE A 18 -3.64 6.85 1.32
CA ILE A 18 -2.96 8.15 1.38
C ILE A 18 -3.76 9.03 2.33
N ALA A 19 -3.10 9.51 3.39
CA ALA A 19 -3.71 10.37 4.39
C ALA A 19 -2.86 11.64 4.58
N SER A 20 -3.51 12.76 4.81
CA SER A 20 -2.91 13.98 5.33
C SER A 20 -2.67 13.87 6.84
N TYR A 21 -1.83 14.75 7.40
CA TYR A 21 -1.65 14.83 8.85
C TYR A 21 -2.97 15.06 9.63
N ALA A 22 -3.88 15.85 9.06
CA ALA A 22 -5.20 16.11 9.64
C ALA A 22 -6.03 14.81 9.73
N GLU A 23 -6.10 14.04 8.64
CA GLU A 23 -6.81 12.75 8.62
C GLU A 23 -6.19 11.73 9.58
N LEU A 24 -4.85 11.68 9.68
CA LEU A 24 -4.17 10.79 10.63
C LEU A 24 -4.52 11.09 12.10
N SER A 25 -4.75 12.36 12.43
CA SER A 25 -5.10 12.78 13.78
C SER A 25 -6.51 12.33 14.19
N GLU A 26 -7.36 11.99 13.21
CA GLU A 26 -8.71 11.45 13.44
C GLU A 26 -8.72 9.92 13.57
N TYR A 27 -7.64 9.23 13.19
CA TYR A 27 -7.57 7.79 13.25
C TYR A 27 -7.26 7.29 14.66
N PRO A 28 -7.93 6.21 15.12
CA PRO A 28 -7.62 5.61 16.41
C PRO A 28 -6.16 5.13 16.46
N SER A 29 -5.50 5.36 17.60
CA SER A 29 -4.11 4.96 17.79
C SER A 29 -3.94 3.45 17.60
N GLY A 30 -3.00 3.04 16.76
CA GLY A 30 -2.70 1.63 16.48
C GLY A 30 -3.51 1.01 15.34
N GLU A 31 -4.44 1.74 14.72
CA GLU A 31 -5.18 1.25 13.54
C GLU A 31 -4.42 1.37 12.23
N TYR A 32 -3.31 2.10 12.21
CA TYR A 32 -2.53 2.33 11.01
C TYR A 32 -1.03 2.30 11.29
N LEU A 33 -0.27 1.94 10.25
CA LEU A 33 1.18 2.03 10.20
C LEU A 33 1.57 3.08 9.16
N ILE A 34 2.41 4.04 9.54
CA ILE A 34 2.98 4.99 8.58
C ILE A 34 4.15 4.29 7.86
N LEU A 35 4.10 4.25 6.53
CA LEU A 35 5.15 3.66 5.71
C LEU A 35 6.09 4.74 5.17
N HIS A 36 5.53 5.81 4.61
CA HIS A 36 6.27 6.87 3.94
C HIS A 36 5.59 8.23 4.13
N ASN A 37 6.36 9.31 4.05
CA ASN A 37 5.87 10.69 4.09
C ASN A 37 6.37 11.48 2.87
N PHE A 38 5.55 12.41 2.38
CA PHE A 38 5.77 13.18 1.16
C PHE A 38 5.41 14.64 1.37
N ALA A 39 6.04 15.52 0.60
CA ALA A 39 5.76 16.95 0.64
C ALA A 39 4.47 17.30 -0.11
N SER A 40 4.03 16.44 -1.04
CA SER A 40 2.78 16.63 -1.77
C SER A 40 1.96 15.36 -1.90
N ARG A 41 0.63 15.52 -2.04
CA ARG A 41 -0.28 14.42 -2.35
C ARG A 41 0.08 13.72 -3.65
N HIS A 42 0.56 14.47 -4.63
CA HIS A 42 0.90 13.95 -5.95
C HIS A 42 2.07 12.95 -5.86
N GLU A 43 3.11 13.28 -5.08
CA GLU A 43 4.22 12.37 -4.82
C GLU A 43 3.74 11.10 -4.09
N ALA A 44 2.93 11.26 -3.04
CA ALA A 44 2.35 10.13 -2.32
C ALA A 44 1.52 9.22 -3.24
N PHE A 45 0.76 9.81 -4.17
CA PHE A 45 -0.04 9.08 -5.13
C PHE A 45 0.80 8.29 -6.14
N ASN A 46 1.83 8.92 -6.70
CA ASN A 46 2.74 8.25 -7.62
C ASN A 46 3.45 7.07 -6.96
N GLU A 47 3.85 7.23 -5.70
CA GLU A 47 4.48 6.15 -4.94
C GLU A 47 3.49 5.03 -4.59
N MET A 48 2.27 5.37 -4.16
CA MET A 48 1.23 4.37 -3.92
C MET A 48 0.95 3.54 -5.18
N ARG A 49 0.89 4.17 -6.36
CA ARG A 49 0.75 3.47 -7.63
C ARG A 49 1.92 2.50 -7.87
N ARG A 50 3.16 2.95 -7.63
CA ARG A 50 4.36 2.12 -7.76
C ARG A 50 4.31 0.89 -6.84
N LEU A 51 3.87 1.05 -5.60
CA LEU A 51 3.73 -0.05 -4.63
C LEU A 51 2.69 -1.07 -5.09
N ILE A 52 1.52 -0.61 -5.53
CA ILE A 52 0.46 -1.48 -6.07
C ILE A 52 0.97 -2.26 -7.29
N ASP A 53 1.66 -1.59 -8.22
CA ASP A 53 2.22 -2.23 -9.42
C ASP A 53 3.24 -3.33 -9.05
N LEU A 54 4.04 -3.12 -8.00
CA LEU A 54 4.98 -4.12 -7.51
C LEU A 54 4.27 -5.31 -6.89
N GLU A 55 3.24 -5.08 -6.08
CA GLU A 55 2.48 -6.14 -5.42
C GLU A 55 1.69 -7.00 -6.42
N VAL A 56 1.11 -6.37 -7.46
CA VAL A 56 0.48 -7.09 -8.57
C VAL A 56 1.49 -7.97 -9.30
N LYS A 57 2.67 -7.43 -9.64
CA LYS A 57 3.73 -8.19 -10.33
C LYS A 57 4.25 -9.35 -9.48
N ASP A 58 4.44 -9.14 -8.19
CA ASP A 58 4.88 -10.19 -7.27
C ASP A 58 3.81 -11.28 -7.12
N THR A 59 2.54 -10.89 -7.01
CA THR A 59 1.42 -11.83 -6.96
C THR A 59 1.33 -12.64 -8.24
N GLN A 60 1.47 -12.01 -9.42
CA GLN A 60 1.46 -12.71 -10.69
C GLN A 60 2.59 -13.76 -10.75
N LYS A 61 3.81 -13.40 -10.35
CA LYS A 61 4.93 -14.36 -10.30
C LYS A 61 4.65 -15.55 -9.38
N LYS A 62 4.01 -15.31 -8.23
CA LYS A 62 3.61 -16.38 -7.30
C LYS A 62 2.56 -17.30 -7.91
N LEU A 63 1.59 -16.74 -8.64
CA LEU A 63 0.56 -17.51 -9.35
C LEU A 63 1.18 -18.34 -10.48
N ASP A 64 2.10 -17.77 -11.27
CA ASP A 64 2.79 -18.48 -12.35
C ASP A 64 3.68 -19.62 -11.82
N ALA A 65 4.15 -19.51 -10.58
CA ALA A 65 4.95 -20.54 -9.92
C ALA A 65 4.11 -21.66 -9.27
N LEU A 66 2.77 -21.56 -9.27
CA LEU A 66 1.93 -22.63 -8.75
C LEU A 66 2.04 -23.86 -9.66
N PRO A 67 2.24 -25.07 -9.08
CA PRO A 67 2.26 -26.29 -9.86
C PRO A 67 0.90 -26.49 -10.53
N ASN A 68 0.91 -26.98 -11.77
CA ASN A 68 -0.32 -27.42 -12.41
C ASN A 68 -1.05 -28.41 -11.49
N PRO A 69 -2.38 -28.29 -11.33
CA PRO A 69 -3.12 -29.25 -10.54
C PRO A 69 -2.87 -30.66 -11.09
N PRO A 70 -2.74 -31.68 -10.23
CA PRO A 70 -2.50 -33.04 -10.67
C PRO A 70 -3.56 -33.42 -11.69
N GLN A 71 -3.12 -33.78 -12.90
CA GLN A 71 -4.01 -34.34 -13.90
C GLN A 71 -4.34 -35.76 -13.45
N PHE A 72 -5.50 -35.92 -12.80
CA PHE A 72 -6.07 -37.24 -12.59
C PHE A 72 -6.48 -37.77 -13.96
N GLY A 73 -5.69 -38.70 -14.50
CA GLY A 73 -6.00 -39.38 -15.75
C GLY A 73 -7.35 -40.11 -15.65
N ALA A 74 -8.16 -39.95 -16.69
CA ALA A 74 -9.43 -40.66 -16.90
C ALA A 74 -9.20 -42.14 -17.25
#